data_AF-A0A840H4G8-F1
#
_entry.id   AF-A0A840H4G8-F1
#
_cell.length_a   1.000
_cell.length_b   1.000
_cell.length_c   1.000
_cell.angle_alpha   90.00
_cell.angle_beta   90.00
_cell.angle_gamma   90.00
#
_symmetry.space_group_name_H-M   'P 1'
#
loop_
_entity.id
_entity.type
_entity.pdbx_description
1 polymer ?
#
loop_
_entity_poly.entity_id
_entity_poly.type
_entity_poly.pdbx_seq_one_letter_code
_entity_poly.pdbx_strand_id
1 'polypeptide(L)'
;MSILQEALHDLLRVLTFAAWGCAVVILAMAIRLAFLRAGTLPEWRGLLTLRRPLASELSPEFHAANGQLMRLMLAFAAVLGIGALLFWLDTLFLPVSSN
;
A
#
# COMPACT_ATOMS: atom_id res chain seq x y z
N MET A 1 6.16 -34.55 8.18
CA MET A 1 6.76 -33.21 8.39
C MET A 1 7.28 -33.14 9.80
N SER A 2 8.41 -32.46 10.06
CA SER A 2 8.91 -32.28 11.43
C SER A 2 8.11 -31.19 12.15
N ILE A 3 8.00 -31.26 13.49
CA ILE A 3 7.29 -30.25 14.32
C ILE A 3 7.80 -28.82 14.03
N LEU A 4 9.10 -28.68 13.71
CA LEU A 4 9.73 -27.42 13.34
C LEU A 4 9.20 -26.87 12.00
N GLN A 5 8.90 -27.74 11.03
CA GLN A 5 8.34 -27.34 9.73
C GLN A 5 6.90 -26.86 9.85
N GLU A 6 6.08 -27.54 10.65
CA GLU A 6 4.69 -27.11 10.91
C GLU A 6 4.65 -25.76 11.63
N ALA A 7 5.48 -25.58 12.67
CA ALA A 7 5.58 -24.30 13.37
C ALA A 7 6.06 -23.16 12.46
N LEU A 8 7.01 -23.43 11.55
CA LEU A 8 7.49 -22.45 10.58
C LEU A 8 6.41 -22.09 9.55
N HIS A 9 5.64 -23.08 9.07
CA HIS A 9 4.53 -22.88 8.14
C HIS A 9 3.46 -21.96 8.75
N ASP A 10 3.00 -22.28 9.96
CA ASP A 10 1.99 -21.48 10.65
C ASP A 10 2.50 -20.06 10.93
N LEU A 11 3.76 -19.92 11.32
CA LEU A 11 4.38 -18.61 11.52
C LEU A 11 4.40 -17.78 10.22
N LEU A 12 4.87 -18.36 9.11
CA LEU A 12 4.90 -17.70 7.79
C LEU A 12 3.49 -17.29 7.34
N ARG A 13 2.51 -18.15 7.60
CA ARG A 13 1.10 -17.88 7.27
C ARG A 13 0.56 -16.70 8.08
N VAL A 14 0.81 -16.67 9.38
CA VAL A 14 0.42 -15.54 10.26
C VAL A 14 1.09 -14.24 9.82
N LEU A 15 2.39 -14.27 9.54
CA LEU A 15 3.13 -13.10 9.03
C LEU A 15 2.59 -12.61 7.69
N THR A 16 2.25 -13.53 6.79
CA THR A 16 1.63 -13.20 5.51
C THR A 16 0.29 -12.50 5.72
N PHE A 17 -0.61 -13.06 6.55
CA PHE A 17 -1.89 -12.43 6.88
C PHE A 17 -1.72 -11.04 7.51
N ALA A 18 -0.76 -10.89 8.42
CA ALA A 18 -0.45 -9.60 9.03
C ALA A 18 0.05 -8.58 7.99
N ALA A 19 0.88 -8.99 7.03
CA ALA A 19 1.33 -8.14 5.94
C ALA A 19 0.17 -7.68 5.04
N TRP A 20 -0.74 -8.58 4.67
CA TRP A 20 -1.94 -8.22 3.92
C TRP A 20 -2.85 -7.25 4.69
N GLY A 21 -3.05 -7.48 5.99
CA GLY A 21 -3.79 -6.56 6.86
C GLY A 21 -3.15 -5.17 6.92
N CYS A 22 -1.82 -5.10 7.03
CA CYS A 22 -1.07 -3.85 7.00
C CYS A 22 -1.22 -3.13 5.65
N ALA A 23 -1.16 -3.87 4.53
CA ALA A 23 -1.36 -3.30 3.19
C ALA A 23 -2.75 -2.65 3.04
N VAL A 24 -3.81 -3.28 3.56
CA VAL A 24 -5.17 -2.72 3.55
C VAL A 24 -5.24 -1.41 4.34
N VAL A 25 -4.61 -1.35 5.52
CA VAL A 25 -4.57 -0.11 6.33
C VAL A 25 -3.85 1.02 5.61
N ILE A 26 -2.69 0.73 5.00
CA ILE A 26 -1.93 1.71 4.22
C ILE A 26 -2.76 2.19 3.02
N LEU A 27 -3.44 1.28 2.33
CA LEU A 27 -4.32 1.60 1.21
C LEU A 27 -5.47 2.50 1.67
N ALA A 28 -6.13 2.19 2.79
CA ALA A 28 -7.20 3.00 3.34
C ALA A 28 -6.70 4.42 3.73
N MET A 29 -5.50 4.53 4.29
CA MET A 29 -4.88 5.83 4.57
C MET A 29 -4.56 6.60 3.28
N ALA A 30 -4.04 5.94 2.25
CA ALA A 30 -3.75 6.55 0.96
C ALA A 30 -5.04 7.03 0.26
N ILE A 31 -6.11 6.22 0.28
CA ILE A 31 -7.44 6.58 -0.22
C ILE A 31 -7.98 7.79 0.53
N ARG A 32 -7.93 7.79 1.88
CA ARG A 32 -8.35 8.93 2.69
C ARG A 32 -7.59 10.20 2.31
N LEU A 33 -6.27 10.11 2.12
CA LEU A 33 -5.45 11.25 1.70
C LEU A 33 -5.83 11.74 0.29
N ALA A 34 -6.11 10.81 -0.63
CA ALA A 34 -6.56 11.11 -1.98
C ALA A 34 -7.95 11.77 -2.00
N PHE A 35 -8.89 11.32 -1.16
CA PHE A 35 -10.21 11.94 -1.00
C PHE A 35 -10.14 13.32 -0.36
N LEU A 36 -9.31 13.50 0.68
CA LEU A 36 -9.05 14.82 1.25
C LEU A 36 -8.45 15.77 0.20
N ARG A 37 -7.62 15.25 -0.71
CA ARG A 37 -7.09 16.01 -1.86
C ARG A 37 -8.14 16.25 -2.95
N ALA A 38 -9.08 15.34 -3.17
CA ALA A 38 -10.20 15.52 -4.09
C ALA A 38 -11.16 16.63 -3.61
N GLY A 39 -11.31 16.80 -2.30
CA GLY A 39 -12.03 17.92 -1.71
C GLY A 39 -11.29 19.26 -1.74
N THR A 40 -9.97 19.26 -1.95
CA THR A 40 -9.13 20.48 -2.07
C THR A 40 -8.63 20.77 -3.49
N LEU A 41 -8.92 19.88 -4.44
CA LEU A 41 -8.75 20.17 -5.87
C LEU A 41 -9.68 21.33 -6.24
N PRO A 42 -9.19 22.30 -7.05
CA PRO A 42 -9.90 23.54 -7.29
C PRO A 42 -11.30 23.23 -7.79
N GLU A 43 -12.28 23.97 -7.25
CA GLU A 43 -13.65 24.01 -7.71
C GLU A 43 -13.69 23.82 -9.23
N TRP A 44 -14.50 22.87 -9.71
CA TRP A 44 -14.87 22.79 -11.12
C TRP A 44 -15.64 24.07 -11.48
N ARG A 45 -14.93 25.19 -11.68
CA ARG A 45 -15.47 26.42 -12.25
C ARG A 45 -15.58 26.23 -13.75
N GLY A 46 -16.60 25.48 -14.15
CA GLY A 46 -17.08 25.41 -15.54
C GLY A 46 -16.60 24.19 -16.34
N LEU A 47 -17.47 23.76 -17.24
CA LEU A 47 -17.43 22.51 -18.00
C LEU A 47 -16.23 22.34 -18.97
N LEU A 48 -15.44 23.40 -19.23
CA LEU A 48 -14.50 23.45 -20.36
C LEU A 48 -13.15 24.15 -20.12
N THR A 49 -12.85 24.62 -18.91
CA THR A 49 -11.56 25.30 -18.65
C THR A 49 -10.82 24.64 -17.50
N LEU A 50 -10.17 23.51 -17.82
CA LEU A 50 -9.19 22.87 -16.95
C LEU A 50 -7.90 23.72 -16.92
N ARG A 51 -7.92 24.87 -16.24
CA ARG A 51 -6.71 25.67 -16.05
C ARG A 51 -5.83 24.93 -15.06
N ARG A 52 -4.82 24.18 -15.56
CA ARG A 52 -3.77 23.61 -14.70
C ARG A 52 -3.07 24.79 -14.00
N PRO A 53 -3.12 24.90 -12.66
CA PRO A 53 -2.33 25.91 -11.97
C PRO A 53 -0.85 25.67 -12.30
N LEU A 54 -0.14 26.74 -12.66
CA LEU A 54 1.32 26.67 -12.83
C LEU A 54 1.93 26.23 -11.49
N ALA A 55 3.06 25.51 -11.53
CA ALA A 55 3.74 25.00 -10.33
C ALA A 55 4.09 26.10 -9.29
N SER A 56 4.12 27.38 -9.70
CA SER A 56 4.33 28.55 -8.84
C SER A 56 3.11 28.96 -8.00
N GLU A 57 1.90 28.50 -8.33
CA GLU A 57 0.65 28.79 -7.58
C GLU A 57 0.28 27.65 -6.60
N LEU A 58 1.06 26.56 -6.59
CA LEU A 58 0.83 25.42 -5.71
C LEU A 58 1.28 25.78 -4.28
N SER A 59 0.37 25.70 -3.31
CA SER A 59 0.71 25.94 -1.91
C SER A 59 1.72 24.90 -1.39
N PRO A 60 2.63 25.27 -0.48
CA PRO A 60 3.59 24.34 0.13
C PRO A 60 2.91 23.14 0.81
N GLU A 61 1.67 23.32 1.28
CA GLU A 61 0.83 22.26 1.85
C GLU A 61 0.52 21.15 0.83
N PHE A 62 0.34 21.50 -0.45
CA PHE A 62 0.11 20.53 -1.52
C PHE A 62 1.36 19.69 -1.80
N HIS A 63 2.55 20.29 -1.73
CA HIS A 63 3.81 19.56 -1.85
C HIS A 63 4.06 18.64 -0.65
N ALA A 64 3.75 19.07 0.57
CA ALA A 64 3.84 18.25 1.76
C ALA A 64 2.90 17.02 1.68
N ALA A 65 1.64 17.22 1.27
CA ALA A 65 0.68 16.14 1.06
C ALA A 65 1.11 15.17 -0.05
N ASN A 66 1.70 15.67 -1.14
CA ASN A 66 2.23 14.83 -2.22
C ASN A 66 3.41 13.96 -1.74
N GLY A 67 4.31 14.54 -0.92
CA GLY A 67 5.41 13.81 -0.31
C GLY A 67 4.94 12.75 0.69
N GLN A 68 3.86 13.00 1.42
CA GLN A 68 3.24 12.03 2.32
C GLN A 68 2.57 10.89 1.55
N LEU A 69 1.86 11.20 0.45
CA LEU A 69 1.26 10.21 -0.43
C LEU A 69 2.33 9.30 -1.08
N MET A 70 3.43 9.89 -1.56
CA MET A 70 4.53 9.12 -2.17
C MET A 70 5.18 8.17 -1.16
N ARG A 71 5.37 8.62 0.10
CA ARG A 71 5.85 7.76 1.20
C ARG A 71 4.88 6.63 1.53
N LEU A 72 3.58 6.91 1.57
CA LEU A 72 2.54 5.88 1.77
C LEU A 72 2.53 4.84 0.64
N MET A 73 2.65 5.27 -0.62
CA MET A 73 2.70 4.35 -1.76
C MET A 73 3.98 3.51 -1.76
N LEU A 74 5.12 4.08 -1.35
CA LEU A 74 6.37 3.33 -1.20
C LEU A 74 6.27 2.29 -0.07
N ALA A 75 5.68 2.66 1.07
CA ALA A 75 5.41 1.75 2.17
C ALA A 75 4.46 0.62 1.76
N PHE A 76 3.42 0.94 0.99
CA PHE A 76 2.49 -0.05 0.43
C PHE A 76 3.22 -1.05 -0.47
N ALA A 77 4.05 -0.56 -1.41
CA ALA A 77 4.83 -1.41 -2.30
C ALA A 77 5.79 -2.32 -1.52
N ALA A 78 6.44 -1.80 -0.47
CA ALA A 78 7.32 -2.59 0.38
C ALA A 78 6.56 -3.70 1.12
N VAL A 79 5.39 -3.40 1.70
CA VAL A 79 4.57 -4.38 2.42
C VAL A 79 4.05 -5.47 1.46
N LEU A 80 3.62 -5.10 0.25
CA LEU A 80 3.26 -6.07 -0.77
C LEU A 80 4.44 -6.96 -1.18
N GLY A 81 5.63 -6.38 -1.35
CA GLY A 81 6.84 -7.13 -1.67
C GLY A 81 7.21 -8.12 -0.57
N ILE A 82 7.13 -7.71 0.70
CA ILE A 82 7.38 -8.59 1.85
C ILE A 82 6.32 -9.70 1.91
N GLY A 83 5.04 -9.38 1.75
CA GLY A 83 3.96 -10.38 1.73
C GLY A 83 4.12 -11.40 0.60
N ALA A 84 4.49 -10.95 -0.59
CA ALA A 84 4.77 -11.82 -1.73
C ALA A 84 6.00 -12.70 -1.50
N LEU A 85 7.06 -12.16 -0.89
CA LEU A 85 8.26 -12.93 -0.53
C LEU A 85 7.94 -14.00 0.51
N LEU A 86 7.19 -13.66 1.56
CA LEU A 86 6.76 -14.60 2.60
C LEU A 86 5.90 -15.73 2.01
N PHE A 87 4.97 -15.38 1.12
CA PHE A 87 4.16 -16.36 0.40
C PHE A 87 5.02 -17.27 -0.49
N TRP A 88 5.99 -16.68 -1.20
CA TRP A 88 6.90 -17.44 -2.04
C TRP A 88 7.77 -18.42 -1.23
N LEU A 89 8.31 -17.96 -0.09
CA LEU A 89 9.05 -18.80 0.85
C LEU A 89 8.19 -19.96 1.36
N ASP A 90 6.94 -19.69 1.71
CA ASP A 90 5.99 -20.73 2.12
C ASP A 90 5.81 -21.79 1.02
N THR A 91 5.53 -21.36 -0.23
CA THR A 91 5.35 -22.29 -1.36
C THR A 91 6.60 -23.08 -1.75
N LEU A 92 7.80 -22.52 -1.58
CA LEU A 92 9.04 -23.20 -1.95
C LEU A 92 9.58 -24.15 -0.89
N PHE A 93 9.54 -23.75 0.37
CA PHE A 93 10.11 -24.53 1.46
C PHE A 93 9.15 -25.58 2.00
N LEU A 94 7.84 -25.35 1.82
CA LEU A 94 6.78 -26.23 2.29
C LEU A 94 5.79 -26.48 1.16
N PRO A 95 6.21 -27.14 0.05
CA PRO A 95 5.23 -27.70 -0.87
C PRO A 95 4.41 -28.66 -0.02
N VAL A 96 3.14 -28.31 0.22
CA VAL A 96 2.17 -29.26 0.76
C VAL A 96 2.30 -30.48 -0.12
N SER A 97 2.89 -31.54 0.43
CA SER A 97 2.90 -32.86 -0.18
C SER A 97 1.43 -33.22 -0.32
N SER A 98 0.87 -32.89 -1.48
CA SER A 98 -0.42 -33.36 -1.94
C SER A 98 -0.27 -34.87 -2.09
N ASN A 99 -0.58 -35.60 -1.02
CA ASN A 99 -0.90 -37.02 -1.01
C ASN A 99 -1.80 -37.31 0.18
#